data_AF-A0A380A8B1-F1
#
_entry.id   AF-A0A380A8B1-F1
#
_cell.length_a   1.000
_cell.length_b   1.000
_cell.length_c   1.000
_cell.angle_alpha   90.00
_cell.angle_beta   90.00
_cell.angle_gamma   90.00
#
_symmetry.space_group_name_H-M   'P 1'
#
loop_
_entity.id
_entity.type
_entity.pdbx_description
1 polymer ?
#
loop_
_entity_poly.entity_id
_entity_poly.type
_entity_poly.pdbx_seq_one_letter_code
_entity_poly.pdbx_strand_id
1 'polypeptide(L)'
;MANQLHPQLSTKYLTLKYGLLLLPLMNGAVIAADKPLQESKPFRLNISQVSTQSAEVANGNTELQRDSLLLSAGMNIPLDQQWSVGFNVGYDRLNYDWRNISLTGPNNVSSLFGSDGQSWDHINRYRAGVSLNYRMDKRWSFSLAPQIQYAYADTASADQAQSYGVVASVMYALKSGNMIGFGVAYLNDIDEVRTVPYLAMRWQIDEHWALANPFQAGFSGPAGLELSYKFNPDWNIGFGSSRRTERFLIEDDDTVVETNEWVSYLRGGWQATSALSINLYAGYYFDSEVEVTNQTALEIDNQGAVALDIGFKF
;
A
#
# COMPACT_ATOMS: atom_id res chain seq x y z
N MET A 1 38.39 -97.51 -0.71
CA MET A 1 38.96 -98.53 -1.62
C MET A 1 38.40 -98.29 -3.01
N ALA A 2 39.31 -98.21 -4.01
CA ALA A 2 39.14 -98.39 -5.46
C ALA A 2 37.76 -98.03 -6.08
N ASN A 3 37.53 -96.92 -6.80
CA ASN A 3 38.17 -96.40 -8.05
C ASN A 3 37.95 -97.36 -9.25
N GLN A 4 37.16 -96.95 -10.27
CA GLN A 4 37.59 -96.68 -11.68
C GLN A 4 36.74 -97.56 -12.64
N LEU A 5 36.32 -97.26 -13.88
CA LEU A 5 36.59 -96.28 -14.96
C LEU A 5 35.43 -96.51 -15.99
N HIS A 6 34.98 -95.59 -16.87
CA HIS A 6 35.52 -95.24 -18.21
C HIS A 6 34.36 -94.63 -19.08
N PRO A 7 34.57 -93.99 -20.26
CA PRO A 7 34.66 -92.52 -20.38
C PRO A 7 34.01 -91.86 -21.64
N GLN A 8 34.29 -90.53 -21.80
CA GLN A 8 34.41 -89.73 -23.06
C GLN A 8 33.14 -89.27 -23.79
N LEU A 9 33.05 -88.10 -24.46
CA LEU A 9 33.85 -86.89 -24.75
C LEU A 9 32.83 -85.88 -25.34
N SER A 10 32.84 -84.58 -25.07
CA SER A 10 33.46 -83.55 -25.94
C SER A 10 33.10 -82.18 -25.33
N THR A 11 34.01 -81.40 -24.75
CA THR A 11 34.72 -80.24 -25.38
C THR A 11 33.81 -79.38 -26.28
N LYS A 12 33.63 -78.07 -26.12
CA LYS A 12 34.54 -76.96 -25.74
C LYS A 12 33.70 -75.82 -25.11
N TYR A 13 34.12 -75.25 -23.96
CA TYR A 13 34.77 -73.93 -23.77
C TYR A 13 33.93 -72.74 -24.28
N LEU A 14 33.76 -71.60 -23.59
CA LEU A 14 34.52 -70.92 -22.53
C LEU A 14 33.55 -69.86 -21.98
N THR A 15 33.16 -69.90 -20.69
CA THR A 15 33.73 -69.12 -19.58
C THR A 15 33.03 -67.76 -19.41
N LEU A 16 32.17 -67.61 -18.38
CA LEU A 16 32.47 -67.18 -16.99
C LEU A 16 32.67 -65.65 -16.96
N LYS A 17 31.98 -64.88 -16.12
CA LYS A 17 32.21 -64.67 -14.68
C LYS A 17 31.44 -63.35 -14.36
N TYR A 18 30.75 -63.06 -13.27
CA TYR A 18 30.75 -63.45 -11.86
C TYR A 18 29.37 -63.14 -11.28
N GLY A 19 28.90 -63.95 -10.33
CA GLY A 19 27.89 -63.50 -9.36
C GLY A 19 28.56 -62.84 -8.15
N LEU A 20 27.80 -62.06 -7.38
CA LEU A 20 27.77 -62.13 -5.92
C LEU A 20 26.52 -61.40 -5.38
N LEU A 21 25.97 -61.95 -4.30
CA LEU A 21 24.70 -61.65 -3.66
C LEU A 21 24.77 -60.55 -2.58
N LEU A 22 23.63 -59.87 -2.39
CA LEU A 22 22.99 -59.38 -1.15
C LEU A 22 23.64 -58.25 -0.32
N LEU A 23 22.92 -57.12 -0.19
CA LEU A 23 22.35 -56.57 1.07
C LEU A 23 21.52 -55.28 0.78
N PRO A 24 20.48 -54.98 1.59
CA PRO A 24 19.47 -53.97 1.28
C PRO A 24 19.95 -52.56 1.68
N LEU A 25 20.00 -51.64 0.73
CA LEU A 25 20.17 -50.23 1.03
C LEU A 25 18.80 -49.59 1.24
N MET A 26 18.51 -49.31 2.50
CA MET A 26 17.55 -48.29 2.92
C MET A 26 17.81 -47.01 2.12
N ASN A 27 16.95 -46.71 1.15
CA ASN A 27 16.76 -45.34 0.72
C ASN A 27 15.54 -44.82 1.46
N GLY A 28 15.80 -44.10 2.55
CA GLY A 28 14.80 -43.27 3.18
C GLY A 28 14.26 -42.31 2.13
N ALA A 29 13.00 -42.48 1.76
CA ALA A 29 12.23 -41.40 1.21
C ALA A 29 12.16 -40.35 2.33
N VAL A 30 13.06 -39.37 2.30
CA VAL A 30 12.77 -38.09 2.91
C VAL A 30 11.63 -37.54 2.07
N ILE A 31 10.40 -37.85 2.50
CA ILE A 31 9.24 -37.04 2.16
C ILE A 31 9.66 -35.65 2.63
N ALA A 32 10.03 -34.80 1.67
CA ALA A 32 10.10 -33.37 1.92
C ALA A 32 8.74 -33.06 2.53
N ALA A 33 8.74 -32.73 3.84
CA ALA A 33 7.55 -32.26 4.48
C ALA A 33 7.11 -31.07 3.64
N ASP A 34 5.98 -31.23 2.92
CA ASP A 34 5.26 -30.10 2.37
C ASP A 34 5.18 -29.12 3.53
N LYS A 35 5.88 -27.99 3.40
CA LYS A 35 5.59 -26.85 4.27
C LYS A 35 4.08 -26.70 4.15
N PRO A 36 3.32 -26.77 5.26
CA PRO A 36 1.88 -26.65 5.17
C PRO A 36 1.62 -25.42 4.31
N LEU A 37 0.90 -25.62 3.20
CA LEU A 37 0.51 -24.55 2.29
C LEU A 37 -0.02 -23.45 3.19
N GLN A 38 0.77 -22.40 3.36
CA GLN A 38 0.40 -21.29 4.21
C GLN A 38 -0.92 -20.82 3.65
N GLU A 39 -2.01 -21.02 4.40
CA GLU A 39 -3.37 -20.77 3.95
C GLU A 39 -3.37 -19.39 3.32
N SER A 40 -3.47 -19.37 1.99
CA SER A 40 -3.36 -18.12 1.26
C SER A 40 -4.59 -17.34 1.64
N LYS A 41 -4.39 -16.20 2.30
CA LYS A 41 -5.41 -15.21 2.61
C LYS A 41 -5.30 -14.09 1.60
N PRO A 42 -5.76 -14.31 0.35
CA PRO A 42 -5.52 -13.36 -0.73
C PRO A 42 -6.32 -12.08 -0.51
N PHE A 43 -7.43 -12.12 0.24
CA PHE A 43 -8.35 -11.01 0.41
C PHE A 43 -7.96 -10.15 1.60
N ARG A 44 -8.16 -8.84 1.41
CA ARG A 44 -7.96 -7.81 2.42
C ARG A 44 -9.16 -6.88 2.43
N LEU A 45 -9.59 -6.49 3.62
CA LEU A 45 -10.56 -5.43 3.85
C LEU A 45 -9.99 -4.48 4.88
N ASN A 46 -10.08 -3.18 4.62
CA ASN A 46 -9.60 -2.13 5.49
C ASN A 46 -10.70 -1.09 5.69
N ILE A 47 -10.87 -0.68 6.94
CA ILE A 47 -11.79 0.36 7.37
C ILE A 47 -10.97 1.32 8.22
N SER A 48 -10.92 2.59 7.83
CA SER A 48 -10.21 3.61 8.59
C SER A 48 -11.11 4.81 8.83
N GLN A 49 -11.11 5.32 10.07
CA GLN A 49 -11.74 6.58 10.44
C GLN A 49 -10.64 7.56 10.83
N VAL A 50 -10.65 8.76 10.25
CA VAL A 50 -9.73 9.86 10.55
C VAL A 50 -10.55 11.05 11.01
N SER A 51 -10.06 11.77 12.02
CA SER A 51 -10.67 13.02 12.49
C SER A 51 -9.58 14.02 12.84
N THR A 52 -9.80 15.28 12.48
CA THR A 52 -8.87 16.37 12.79
C THR A 52 -9.45 17.29 13.85
N GLN A 53 -8.56 18.06 14.48
CA GLN A 53 -8.94 19.29 15.14
C GLN A 53 -9.35 20.32 14.09
N SER A 54 -10.07 21.34 14.55
CA SER A 54 -10.34 22.53 13.75
C SER A 54 -9.06 23.34 13.56
N ALA A 55 -8.92 23.97 12.40
CA ALA A 55 -7.86 24.93 12.13
C ALA A 55 -8.38 26.12 11.33
N GLU A 56 -7.70 27.24 11.46
CA GLU A 56 -7.98 28.45 10.70
C GLU A 56 -7.49 28.28 9.25
N VAL A 57 -8.16 28.96 8.32
CA VAL A 57 -7.81 29.00 6.90
C VAL A 57 -7.59 30.45 6.48
N ALA A 58 -6.55 30.68 5.68
CA ALA A 58 -6.15 31.99 5.17
C ALA A 58 -5.84 33.04 6.26
N ASN A 59 -5.29 32.62 7.42
CA ASN A 59 -4.96 33.49 8.56
C ASN A 59 -6.15 34.37 9.01
N GLY A 60 -7.37 33.84 8.91
CA GLY A 60 -8.61 34.51 9.24
C GLY A 60 -9.50 33.67 10.15
N ASN A 61 -10.74 34.10 10.33
CA ASN A 61 -11.66 33.42 11.25
C ASN A 61 -12.32 32.18 10.63
N THR A 62 -12.09 31.88 9.35
CA THR A 62 -12.68 30.69 8.70
C THR A 62 -12.04 29.45 9.28
N GLU A 63 -12.84 28.60 9.91
CA GLU A 63 -12.40 27.35 10.52
C GLU A 63 -12.75 26.16 9.62
N LEU A 64 -11.84 25.19 9.54
CA LEU A 64 -12.04 23.90 8.88
C LEU A 64 -11.76 22.76 9.85
N GLN A 65 -12.68 21.82 9.95
CA GLN A 65 -12.45 20.49 10.53
C GLN A 65 -12.70 19.41 9.48
N ARG A 66 -11.91 18.32 9.51
CA ARG A 66 -12.00 17.23 8.55
C ARG A 66 -12.26 15.90 9.24
N ASP A 67 -13.25 15.17 8.73
CA ASP A 67 -13.60 13.83 9.19
C ASP A 67 -13.69 12.89 7.98
N SER A 68 -12.97 11.77 8.01
CA SER A 68 -12.89 10.86 6.87
C SER A 68 -13.17 9.42 7.25
N LEU A 69 -13.99 8.74 6.44
CA LEU A 69 -14.17 7.30 6.46
C LEU A 69 -13.58 6.72 5.18
N LEU A 70 -12.58 5.85 5.32
CA LEU A 70 -11.85 5.23 4.22
C LEU A 70 -12.16 3.73 4.21
N LEU A 71 -12.70 3.24 3.11
CA LEU A 71 -12.99 1.82 2.91
C LEU A 71 -12.18 1.30 1.74
N SER A 72 -11.50 0.17 1.90
CA SER A 72 -10.85 -0.51 0.78
C SER A 72 -10.92 -2.01 0.90
N ALA A 73 -11.08 -2.67 -0.24
CA ALA A 73 -10.98 -4.09 -0.39
C ALA A 73 -9.96 -4.42 -1.47
N GLY A 74 -9.22 -5.51 -1.31
CA GLY A 74 -8.28 -5.92 -2.32
C GLY A 74 -7.95 -7.39 -2.26
N MET A 75 -7.38 -7.89 -3.35
CA MET A 75 -6.87 -9.24 -3.45
C MET A 75 -5.47 -9.24 -4.05
N ASN A 76 -4.60 -10.17 -3.65
CA ASN A 76 -3.31 -10.40 -4.31
C ASN A 76 -3.13 -11.89 -4.60
N ILE A 77 -2.93 -12.21 -5.87
CA ILE A 77 -2.86 -13.56 -6.42
C ILE A 77 -1.43 -13.79 -6.94
N PRO A 78 -0.64 -14.67 -6.30
CA PRO A 78 0.61 -15.13 -6.89
C PRO A 78 0.31 -16.01 -8.10
N LEU A 79 0.79 -15.63 -9.28
CA LEU A 79 0.65 -16.43 -10.50
C LEU A 79 1.72 -17.53 -10.56
N ASP A 80 2.95 -17.17 -10.21
CA ASP A 80 4.09 -18.07 -10.05
C ASP A 80 5.12 -17.48 -9.06
N GLN A 81 6.37 -17.97 -9.09
CA GLN A 81 7.45 -17.48 -8.20
C GLN A 81 7.96 -16.07 -8.57
N GLN A 82 7.70 -15.60 -9.78
CA GLN A 82 8.14 -14.31 -10.32
C GLN A 82 7.01 -13.29 -10.36
N TRP A 83 5.79 -13.71 -10.67
CA TRP A 83 4.66 -12.82 -10.96
C TRP A 83 3.57 -12.88 -9.89
N SER A 84 3.06 -11.71 -9.50
CA SER A 84 1.79 -11.60 -8.79
C SER A 84 0.93 -10.47 -9.36
N VAL A 85 -0.38 -10.68 -9.32
CA VAL A 85 -1.37 -9.69 -9.72
C VAL A 85 -2.23 -9.34 -8.52
N GLY A 86 -2.46 -8.05 -8.28
CA GLY A 86 -3.38 -7.56 -7.28
C GLY A 86 -4.49 -6.73 -7.87
N PHE A 87 -5.64 -6.74 -7.21
CA PHE A 87 -6.78 -5.87 -7.52
C PHE A 87 -7.16 -5.12 -6.26
N ASN A 88 -7.53 -3.85 -6.39
CA ASN A 88 -8.02 -3.04 -5.27
C ASN A 88 -9.22 -2.22 -5.71
N VAL A 89 -10.17 -2.07 -4.80
CA VAL A 89 -11.30 -1.15 -4.90
C VAL A 89 -11.44 -0.40 -3.59
N GLY A 90 -11.92 0.83 -3.63
CA GLY A 90 -12.12 1.63 -2.44
C GLY A 90 -13.20 2.68 -2.61
N TYR A 91 -13.75 3.08 -1.47
CA TYR A 91 -14.68 4.18 -1.34
C TYR A 91 -14.29 4.97 -0.10
N ASP A 92 -14.12 6.27 -0.26
CA ASP A 92 -13.93 7.18 0.85
C ASP A 92 -15.03 8.22 0.87
N ARG A 93 -15.46 8.57 2.09
CA ARG A 93 -16.27 9.73 2.36
C ARG A 93 -15.44 10.70 3.18
N LEU A 94 -15.18 11.87 2.62
CA LEU A 94 -14.42 12.93 3.29
C LEU A 94 -15.40 14.07 3.59
N ASN A 95 -15.56 14.42 4.86
CA ASN A 95 -16.41 15.51 5.29
C ASN A 95 -15.53 16.69 5.69
N TYR A 96 -15.91 17.88 5.27
CA TYR A 96 -15.25 19.15 5.55
C TYR A 96 -16.28 20.06 6.23
N ASP A 97 -16.08 20.29 7.52
CA ASP A 97 -16.95 21.15 8.32
C ASP A 97 -16.35 22.57 8.35
N TRP A 98 -16.96 23.45 7.56
CA TRP A 98 -16.60 24.85 7.46
C TRP A 98 -17.40 25.70 8.44
N ARG A 99 -16.70 26.49 9.27
CA ARG A 99 -17.31 27.38 10.27
C ARG A 99 -16.74 28.79 10.16
N ASN A 100 -17.50 29.78 10.63
CA ASN A 100 -17.06 31.18 10.70
C ASN A 100 -16.54 31.75 9.35
N ILE A 101 -17.11 31.30 8.22
CA ILE A 101 -16.67 31.63 6.87
C ILE A 101 -16.70 33.15 6.61
N SER A 102 -15.56 33.72 6.20
CA SER A 102 -15.45 35.15 5.82
C SER A 102 -15.28 35.34 4.31
N LEU A 103 -16.35 35.79 3.65
CA LEU A 103 -16.40 36.02 2.19
C LEU A 103 -16.00 37.46 1.78
N THR A 104 -15.53 38.29 2.71
CA THR A 104 -15.16 39.69 2.44
C THR A 104 -13.89 40.08 3.20
N GLY A 105 -13.03 40.91 2.60
CA GLY A 105 -11.82 41.47 3.23
C GLY A 105 -10.49 40.87 2.74
N PRO A 106 -9.35 41.19 3.38
CA PRO A 106 -8.02 40.69 2.99
C PRO A 106 -7.86 39.17 3.10
N ASN A 107 -8.66 38.53 3.94
CA ASN A 107 -8.68 37.09 4.19
C ASN A 107 -9.91 36.43 3.53
N ASN A 108 -10.30 36.91 2.34
CA ASN A 108 -11.49 36.45 1.65
C ASN A 108 -11.29 35.03 1.09
N VAL A 109 -12.04 34.07 1.62
CA VAL A 109 -12.05 32.66 1.18
C VAL A 109 -13.12 32.36 0.12
N SER A 110 -13.79 33.37 -0.45
CA SER A 110 -14.84 33.17 -1.48
C SER A 110 -14.37 32.35 -2.67
N SER A 111 -13.09 32.45 -3.03
CA SER A 111 -12.49 31.64 -4.10
C SER A 111 -12.42 30.15 -3.78
N LEU A 112 -12.63 29.73 -2.52
CA LEU A 112 -12.65 28.30 -2.12
C LEU A 112 -13.98 27.60 -2.41
N PHE A 113 -15.09 28.32 -2.59
CA PHE A 113 -16.45 27.76 -2.54
C PHE A 113 -17.18 27.77 -3.90
N GLY A 114 -16.44 27.68 -4.99
CA GLY A 114 -17.01 27.70 -6.34
C GLY A 114 -17.62 29.05 -6.74
N SER A 115 -18.19 29.11 -7.94
CA SER A 115 -18.67 30.35 -8.55
C SER A 115 -19.93 30.92 -7.86
N ASP A 116 -20.80 30.03 -7.36
CA ASP A 116 -22.04 30.37 -6.65
C ASP A 116 -21.82 30.61 -5.13
N GLY A 117 -20.60 30.40 -4.64
CA GLY A 117 -20.23 30.59 -3.23
C GLY A 117 -20.84 29.57 -2.26
N GLN A 118 -21.38 28.46 -2.78
CA GLN A 118 -21.94 27.38 -1.99
C GLN A 118 -20.80 26.56 -1.35
N SER A 119 -20.82 26.36 -0.04
CA SER A 119 -19.84 25.49 0.60
C SER A 119 -20.03 24.04 0.14
N TRP A 120 -18.91 23.41 -0.17
CA TRP A 120 -18.81 21.97 -0.33
C TRP A 120 -18.46 21.38 1.04
N ASP A 121 -19.20 20.35 1.43
CA ASP A 121 -19.10 19.80 2.77
C ASP A 121 -18.76 18.29 2.72
N HIS A 122 -19.02 17.63 1.59
CA HIS A 122 -18.92 16.18 1.46
C HIS A 122 -18.29 15.76 0.13
N ILE A 123 -17.19 15.02 0.19
CA ILE A 123 -16.51 14.50 -0.98
C ILE A 123 -16.68 12.99 -1.03
N ASN A 124 -17.18 12.50 -2.16
CA ASN A 124 -17.26 11.07 -2.45
C ASN A 124 -16.08 10.69 -3.33
N ARG A 125 -15.29 9.71 -2.88
CA ARG A 125 -14.12 9.24 -3.64
C ARG A 125 -14.18 7.74 -3.89
N TYR A 126 -14.33 7.36 -5.15
CA TYR A 126 -14.27 5.97 -5.61
C TYR A 126 -12.91 5.68 -6.23
N ARG A 127 -12.32 4.52 -5.92
CA ARG A 127 -11.00 4.12 -6.44
C ARG A 127 -11.03 2.68 -6.92
N ALA A 128 -10.34 2.41 -8.01
CA ALA A 128 -10.07 1.06 -8.47
C ALA A 128 -8.67 0.96 -9.07
N GLY A 129 -8.02 -0.18 -8.90
CA GLY A 129 -6.66 -0.39 -9.40
C GLY A 129 -6.32 -1.84 -9.62
N VAL A 130 -5.30 -2.03 -10.45
CA VAL A 130 -4.64 -3.30 -10.70
C VAL A 130 -3.18 -3.11 -10.40
N SER A 131 -2.53 -4.10 -9.79
CA SER A 131 -1.09 -4.11 -9.59
C SER A 131 -0.47 -5.36 -10.19
N LEU A 132 0.69 -5.21 -10.80
CA LEU A 132 1.51 -6.26 -11.34
C LEU A 132 2.89 -6.17 -10.68
N ASN A 133 3.31 -7.25 -10.04
CA ASN A 133 4.63 -7.35 -9.44
C ASN A 133 5.43 -8.42 -10.17
N TYR A 134 6.65 -8.07 -10.55
CA TYR A 134 7.58 -8.95 -11.25
C TYR A 134 8.90 -9.03 -10.50
N ARG A 135 9.27 -10.23 -10.07
CA ARG A 135 10.58 -10.54 -9.51
C ARG A 135 11.43 -11.19 -10.60
N MET A 136 12.30 -10.39 -11.20
CA MET A 136 13.20 -10.84 -12.26
C MET A 136 14.20 -11.88 -11.76
N ASP A 137 14.82 -11.62 -10.62
CA ASP A 137 15.75 -12.53 -9.96
C ASP A 137 15.76 -12.33 -8.44
N LYS A 138 16.78 -12.83 -7.74
CA LYS A 138 16.94 -12.67 -6.28
C LYS A 138 17.21 -11.22 -5.85
N ARG A 139 17.55 -10.34 -6.78
CA ARG A 139 18.00 -8.96 -6.55
C ARG A 139 17.03 -7.93 -7.11
N TRP A 140 16.37 -8.17 -8.23
CA TRP A 140 15.53 -7.17 -8.87
C TRP A 140 14.04 -7.51 -8.78
N SER A 141 13.27 -6.53 -8.34
CA SER A 141 11.80 -6.56 -8.40
C SER A 141 11.25 -5.26 -8.98
N PHE A 142 10.19 -5.40 -9.75
CA PHE A 142 9.47 -4.32 -10.42
C PHE A 142 8.01 -4.37 -10.02
N SER A 143 7.39 -3.20 -9.90
CA SER A 143 5.96 -3.06 -9.63
C SER A 143 5.37 -2.04 -10.59
N LEU A 144 4.18 -2.34 -11.10
CA LEU A 144 3.37 -1.45 -11.94
C LEU A 144 1.93 -1.49 -11.44
N ALA A 145 1.35 -0.34 -11.12
CA ALA A 145 0.03 -0.25 -10.53
C ALA A 145 -0.79 0.87 -11.20
N PRO A 146 -1.45 0.59 -12.34
CA PRO A 146 -2.45 1.48 -12.90
C PRO A 146 -3.69 1.60 -12.00
N GLN A 147 -4.25 2.78 -11.93
CA GLN A 147 -5.43 3.10 -11.12
C GLN A 147 -6.32 4.16 -11.78
N ILE A 148 -7.58 4.13 -11.41
CA ILE A 148 -8.60 5.11 -11.75
C ILE A 148 -9.30 5.57 -10.47
N GLN A 149 -9.71 6.83 -10.45
CA GLN A 149 -10.43 7.43 -9.34
C GLN A 149 -11.53 8.35 -9.86
N TYR A 150 -12.59 8.49 -9.07
CA TYR A 150 -13.57 9.57 -9.17
C TYR A 150 -13.60 10.29 -7.83
N ALA A 151 -13.51 11.62 -7.80
CA ALA A 151 -13.53 12.40 -6.57
C ALA A 151 -14.28 13.73 -6.77
N TYR A 152 -15.45 13.86 -6.15
CA TYR A 152 -16.36 15.01 -6.34
C TYR A 152 -17.06 15.38 -5.04
N ALA A 153 -17.32 16.68 -4.89
CA ALA A 153 -18.12 17.23 -3.80
C ALA A 153 -19.63 17.01 -4.03
N ASP A 154 -20.42 17.28 -3.00
CA ASP A 154 -21.88 17.31 -3.05
C ASP A 154 -22.46 18.42 -3.93
N THR A 155 -21.63 19.38 -4.33
CA THR A 155 -21.93 20.47 -5.27
C THR A 155 -21.59 20.14 -6.73
N ALA A 156 -20.99 18.97 -7.01
CA ALA A 156 -20.54 18.59 -8.34
C ALA A 156 -21.07 17.20 -8.78
N SER A 157 -21.08 16.99 -10.09
CA SER A 157 -21.34 15.70 -10.72
C SER A 157 -20.09 14.82 -10.77
N ALA A 158 -20.30 13.51 -10.75
CA ALA A 158 -19.23 12.53 -10.95
C ALA A 158 -18.69 12.51 -12.39
N ASP A 159 -19.42 13.05 -13.37
CA ASP A 159 -19.15 12.89 -14.80
C ASP A 159 -17.80 13.49 -15.24
N GLN A 160 -17.37 14.58 -14.60
CA GLN A 160 -16.08 15.25 -14.85
C GLN A 160 -15.05 15.00 -13.74
N ALA A 161 -15.39 14.18 -12.75
CA ALA A 161 -14.58 13.98 -11.56
C ALA A 161 -13.53 12.88 -11.68
N GLN A 162 -13.29 12.38 -12.90
CA GLN A 162 -12.43 11.23 -13.15
C GLN A 162 -10.95 11.65 -13.19
N SER A 163 -10.12 10.88 -12.49
CA SER A 163 -8.67 10.86 -12.68
C SER A 163 -8.15 9.46 -12.92
N TYR A 164 -6.98 9.35 -13.54
CA TYR A 164 -6.30 8.07 -13.70
C TYR A 164 -4.79 8.24 -13.60
N GLY A 165 -4.10 7.16 -13.23
CA GLY A 165 -2.66 7.22 -13.06
C GLY A 165 -2.02 5.86 -13.04
N VAL A 166 -0.69 5.86 -12.97
CA VAL A 166 0.10 4.66 -12.83
C VAL A 166 1.25 4.90 -11.87
N VAL A 167 1.40 4.01 -10.90
CA VAL A 167 2.54 4.00 -10.00
C VAL A 167 3.47 2.88 -10.42
N ALA A 168 4.73 3.20 -10.69
CA ALA A 168 5.75 2.23 -11.05
C ALA A 168 6.93 2.32 -10.10
N SER A 169 7.58 1.19 -9.81
CA SER A 169 8.85 1.18 -9.07
C SER A 169 9.75 0.04 -9.46
N VAL A 170 11.03 0.25 -9.20
CA VAL A 170 12.08 -0.76 -9.26
C VAL A 170 12.80 -0.80 -7.92
N MET A 171 13.03 -2.00 -7.39
CA MET A 171 13.76 -2.21 -6.15
C MET A 171 14.90 -3.21 -6.35
N TYR A 172 16.02 -2.92 -5.70
CA TYR A 172 17.20 -3.77 -5.64
C TYR A 172 17.37 -4.33 -4.23
N ALA A 173 17.44 -5.66 -4.11
CA ALA A 173 17.71 -6.38 -2.88
C ALA A 173 19.21 -6.55 -2.67
N LEU A 174 19.68 -6.04 -1.54
CA LEU A 174 21.03 -6.22 -1.03
C LEU A 174 21.23 -7.65 -0.54
N LYS A 175 22.49 -8.04 -0.33
CA LYS A 175 22.81 -9.37 0.26
C LYS A 175 22.18 -9.59 1.64
N SER A 176 21.90 -8.52 2.38
CA SER A 176 21.19 -8.58 3.67
C SER A 176 19.69 -8.87 3.54
N GLY A 177 19.12 -8.83 2.33
CA GLY A 177 17.67 -8.92 2.10
C GLY A 177 16.94 -7.57 2.17
N ASN A 178 17.62 -6.51 2.61
CA ASN A 178 17.11 -5.14 2.55
C ASN A 178 16.96 -4.68 1.11
N MET A 179 15.92 -3.90 0.84
CA MET A 179 15.62 -3.42 -0.50
C MET A 179 15.54 -1.90 -0.53
N ILE A 180 16.15 -1.32 -1.56
CA ILE A 180 16.09 0.10 -1.87
C ILE A 180 15.82 0.25 -3.36
N GLY A 181 15.09 1.29 -3.70
CA GLY A 181 14.57 1.46 -5.03
C GLY A 181 14.05 2.87 -5.26
N PHE A 182 13.58 3.07 -6.48
CA PHE A 182 12.99 4.31 -6.90
C PHE A 182 11.65 4.00 -7.56
N GLY A 183 10.68 4.85 -7.33
CA GLY A 183 9.41 4.80 -8.01
C GLY A 183 8.96 6.16 -8.50
N VAL A 184 7.96 6.12 -9.36
CA VAL A 184 7.32 7.30 -9.93
C VAL A 184 5.82 7.06 -9.97
N ALA A 185 5.06 8.05 -9.55
CA ALA A 185 3.62 8.12 -9.76
C ALA A 185 3.36 9.13 -10.88
N TYR A 186 2.82 8.66 -11.99
CA TYR A 186 2.24 9.51 -13.03
C TYR A 186 0.74 9.59 -12.79
N LEU A 187 0.21 10.80 -12.58
CA LEU A 187 -1.19 11.05 -12.28
C LEU A 187 -1.71 12.03 -13.32
N ASN A 188 -2.69 11.60 -14.11
CA ASN A 188 -3.53 12.50 -14.89
C ASN A 188 -4.76 12.80 -14.03
N ASP A 189 -4.63 13.83 -13.21
CA ASP A 189 -5.68 14.29 -12.32
C ASP A 189 -6.64 15.23 -13.05
N ILE A 190 -7.71 15.62 -12.35
CA ILE A 190 -8.69 16.57 -12.89
C ILE A 190 -7.96 17.89 -13.14
N ASP A 191 -7.94 18.33 -14.40
CA ASP A 191 -7.30 19.55 -14.91
C ASP A 191 -5.76 19.63 -14.78
N GLU A 192 -5.06 18.59 -14.30
CA GLU A 192 -3.60 18.64 -14.16
C GLU A 192 -2.89 17.29 -14.28
N VAL A 193 -1.75 17.28 -14.97
CA VAL A 193 -0.84 16.12 -15.04
C VAL A 193 0.34 16.31 -14.10
N ARG A 194 0.57 15.32 -13.23
CA ARG A 194 1.64 15.35 -12.23
C ARG A 194 2.49 14.09 -12.29
N THR A 195 3.79 14.28 -12.06
CA THR A 195 4.76 13.19 -11.98
C THR A 195 5.56 13.30 -10.69
N VAL A 196 5.28 12.40 -9.75
CA VAL A 196 5.85 12.44 -8.40
C VAL A 196 6.86 11.31 -8.23
N PRO A 197 8.17 11.61 -8.13
CA PRO A 197 9.16 10.61 -7.78
C PRO A 197 9.04 10.24 -6.29
N TYR A 198 9.34 9.00 -5.94
CA TYR A 198 9.39 8.57 -4.54
C TYR A 198 10.49 7.53 -4.30
N LEU A 199 10.98 7.51 -3.05
CA LEU A 199 11.90 6.48 -2.59
C LEU A 199 11.12 5.22 -2.23
N ALA A 200 11.42 4.11 -2.91
CA ALA A 200 10.86 2.81 -2.55
C ALA A 200 11.85 2.10 -1.62
N MET A 201 11.44 1.77 -0.39
CA MET A 201 12.36 1.10 0.54
C MET A 201 11.71 0.11 1.48
N ARG A 202 12.49 -0.91 1.82
CA ARG A 202 12.23 -1.84 2.92
C ARG A 202 13.56 -2.22 3.55
N TRP A 203 13.83 -1.67 4.72
CA TRP A 203 15.10 -1.81 5.41
C TRP A 203 14.89 -2.40 6.80
N GLN A 204 15.27 -3.66 6.99
CA GLN A 204 15.35 -4.26 8.31
C GLN A 204 16.67 -3.83 8.95
N ILE A 205 16.59 -3.13 10.09
CA ILE A 205 17.76 -2.66 10.83
C ILE A 205 18.25 -3.79 11.74
N ASP A 206 17.33 -4.35 12.54
CA ASP A 206 17.54 -5.54 13.38
C ASP A 206 16.21 -6.32 13.53
N GLU A 207 16.10 -7.26 14.45
CA GLU A 207 14.88 -8.06 14.63
C GLU A 207 13.64 -7.28 15.13
N HIS A 208 13.83 -6.08 15.67
CA HIS A 208 12.78 -5.23 16.21
C HIS A 208 12.53 -3.98 15.34
N TRP A 209 13.58 -3.40 14.75
CA TRP A 209 13.50 -2.14 14.02
C TRP A 209 13.46 -2.33 12.49
N ALA A 210 12.52 -1.65 11.83
CA ALA A 210 12.43 -1.60 10.38
C ALA A 210 12.03 -0.20 9.88
N LEU A 211 12.61 0.22 8.77
CA LEU A 211 12.26 1.44 8.04
C LEU A 211 11.68 1.07 6.67
N ALA A 212 10.47 1.52 6.37
CA ALA A 212 9.78 1.20 5.12
C ALA A 212 8.84 2.32 4.69
N ASN A 213 8.35 2.27 3.44
CA ASN A 213 7.19 3.06 3.06
C ASN A 213 5.96 2.62 3.89
N PRO A 214 5.08 3.54 4.34
CA PRO A 214 3.89 3.22 5.11
C PRO A 214 3.00 2.20 4.39
N PHE A 215 2.51 1.22 5.13
CA PHE A 215 1.83 0.03 4.57
C PHE A 215 0.38 0.26 4.12
N GLN A 216 -0.19 1.45 4.33
CA GLN A 216 -1.61 1.72 4.09
C GLN A 216 -1.81 3.13 3.51
N ALA A 217 -2.63 3.24 2.46
CA ALA A 217 -3.07 4.51 1.87
C ALA A 217 -4.09 5.27 2.77
N GLY A 218 -4.01 5.07 4.09
CA GLY A 218 -4.89 5.68 5.09
C GLY A 218 -4.36 7.04 5.57
N PHE A 219 -4.31 7.23 6.90
CA PHE A 219 -3.90 8.48 7.57
C PHE A 219 -2.65 9.14 6.99
N SER A 220 -1.63 8.35 6.62
CA SER A 220 -0.36 8.85 6.13
C SER A 220 -0.33 9.12 4.63
N GLY A 221 -1.15 8.45 3.82
CA GLY A 221 -0.98 8.46 2.36
C GLY A 221 0.28 7.71 1.88
N PRO A 222 0.47 7.60 0.55
CA PRO A 222 1.42 6.64 -0.04
C PRO A 222 2.89 7.11 -0.09
N ALA A 223 3.16 8.42 -0.03
CA ALA A 223 4.48 9.00 -0.26
C ALA A 223 5.16 9.40 1.06
N GLY A 224 5.66 8.42 1.79
CA GLY A 224 6.36 8.65 3.05
C GLY A 224 7.28 7.53 3.49
N LEU A 225 7.78 7.67 4.72
CA LEU A 225 8.59 6.68 5.43
C LEU A 225 8.07 6.50 6.85
N GLU A 226 8.12 5.26 7.34
CA GLU A 226 7.80 4.89 8.71
C GLU A 226 8.95 4.06 9.29
N LEU A 227 9.47 4.52 10.43
CA LEU A 227 10.31 3.73 11.32
C LEU A 227 9.40 2.99 12.30
N SER A 228 9.47 1.66 12.31
CA SER A 228 8.66 0.80 13.16
C SER A 228 9.53 0.02 14.14
N TYR A 229 9.01 -0.15 15.36
CA TYR A 229 9.57 -1.00 16.40
C TYR A 229 8.57 -2.08 16.78
N LYS A 230 8.98 -3.33 16.62
CA LYS A 230 8.19 -4.51 16.99
C LYS A 230 8.56 -4.94 18.41
N PHE A 231 7.63 -4.84 19.35
CA PHE A 231 7.85 -5.33 20.72
C PHE A 231 7.80 -6.85 20.79
N ASN A 232 6.82 -7.44 20.11
CA ASN A 232 6.58 -8.88 20.02
C ASN A 232 5.79 -9.18 18.73
N PRO A 233 5.44 -10.45 18.42
CA PRO A 233 4.67 -10.78 17.21
C PRO A 233 3.37 -9.99 17.02
N ASP A 234 2.75 -9.53 18.11
CA ASP A 234 1.42 -8.95 18.10
C ASP A 234 1.42 -7.43 18.21
N TRP A 235 2.43 -6.83 18.85
CA TRP A 235 2.48 -5.40 19.14
C TRP A 235 3.67 -4.71 18.50
N ASN A 236 3.39 -3.58 17.86
CA ASN A 236 4.40 -2.71 17.28
C ASN A 236 4.00 -1.24 17.41
N ILE A 237 4.99 -0.36 17.37
CA ILE A 237 4.80 1.09 17.22
C ILE A 237 5.49 1.58 15.97
N GLY A 238 4.99 2.66 15.40
CA GLY A 238 5.56 3.34 14.23
C GLY A 238 5.66 4.83 14.48
N PHE A 239 6.69 5.46 13.92
CA PHE A 239 6.77 6.90 13.73
C PHE A 239 7.04 7.15 12.26
N GLY A 240 6.23 8.00 11.62
CA GLY A 240 6.36 8.24 10.20
C GLY A 240 5.95 9.64 9.78
N SER A 241 6.35 9.98 8.57
CA SER A 241 5.94 11.20 7.90
C SER A 241 5.80 10.99 6.39
N SER A 242 4.90 11.74 5.78
CA SER A 242 4.55 11.66 4.37
C SER A 242 4.05 13.01 3.87
N ARG A 243 4.19 13.20 2.55
CA ARG A 243 3.52 14.27 1.83
C ARG A 243 2.25 13.73 1.19
N ARG A 244 1.17 14.50 1.27
CA ARG A 244 -0.14 14.12 0.74
C ARG A 244 -0.66 15.21 -0.16
N THR A 245 -1.25 14.80 -1.27
CA THR A 245 -1.97 15.70 -2.16
C THR A 245 -3.30 15.07 -2.52
N GLU A 246 -4.37 15.82 -2.33
CA GLU A 246 -5.73 15.41 -2.67
C GLU A 246 -6.32 16.39 -3.66
N ARG A 247 -7.05 15.87 -4.65
CA ARG A 247 -7.79 16.67 -5.63
C ARG A 247 -9.20 16.13 -5.75
N PHE A 248 -10.18 17.02 -5.81
CA PHE A 248 -11.58 16.68 -6.05
C PHE A 248 -12.30 17.85 -6.75
N LEU A 249 -13.29 17.50 -7.57
CA LEU A 249 -14.12 18.46 -8.28
C LEU A 249 -15.15 19.07 -7.32
N ILE A 250 -15.34 20.39 -7.36
CA ILE A 250 -16.37 21.09 -6.56
C ILE A 250 -17.46 21.75 -7.41
N GLU A 251 -17.25 21.92 -8.72
CA GLU A 251 -18.24 22.46 -9.66
C GLU A 251 -18.08 21.85 -11.06
N ASP A 252 -19.17 21.77 -11.82
CA ASP A 252 -19.23 21.17 -13.16
C ASP A 252 -18.64 22.10 -14.25
N ASP A 253 -17.37 22.45 -14.13
CA ASP A 253 -16.59 23.26 -15.07
C ASP A 253 -15.07 23.10 -14.88
N ASP A 254 -14.66 21.94 -14.36
CA ASP A 254 -13.28 21.64 -13.97
C ASP A 254 -12.74 22.54 -12.83
N THR A 255 -13.63 23.14 -12.02
CA THR A 255 -13.24 23.76 -10.74
C THR A 255 -12.88 22.69 -9.72
N VAL A 256 -11.59 22.57 -9.44
CA VAL A 256 -10.97 21.56 -8.60
C VAL A 256 -10.41 22.22 -7.36
N VAL A 257 -10.62 21.57 -6.21
CA VAL A 257 -9.87 21.85 -4.99
C VAL A 257 -8.67 20.92 -4.93
N GLU A 258 -7.49 21.48 -4.73
CA GLU A 258 -6.28 20.77 -4.33
C GLU A 258 -5.96 21.05 -2.87
N THR A 259 -5.66 20.01 -2.09
CA THR A 259 -5.02 20.15 -0.77
C THR A 259 -3.65 19.53 -0.81
N ASN A 260 -2.62 20.26 -0.40
CA ASN A 260 -1.24 19.78 -0.29
C ASN A 260 -0.79 19.92 1.17
N GLU A 261 -0.27 18.86 1.77
CA GLU A 261 0.10 18.90 3.19
C GLU A 261 1.17 17.87 3.52
N TRP A 262 1.91 18.14 4.59
CA TRP A 262 2.70 17.12 5.27
C TRP A 262 1.93 16.56 6.45
N VAL A 263 2.13 15.27 6.71
CA VAL A 263 1.63 14.60 7.91
C VAL A 263 2.79 13.94 8.64
N SER A 264 2.81 14.09 9.96
CA SER A 264 3.67 13.33 10.86
C SER A 264 2.83 12.60 11.88
N TYR A 265 3.23 11.39 12.28
CA TYR A 265 2.40 10.56 13.15
C TYR A 265 3.17 9.55 13.99
N LEU A 266 2.53 9.19 15.10
CA LEU A 266 2.80 7.99 15.87
C LEU A 266 1.68 6.97 15.61
N ARG A 267 2.06 5.70 15.44
CA ARG A 267 1.15 4.57 15.23
C ARG A 267 1.35 3.54 16.32
N GLY A 268 0.28 3.07 16.95
CA GLY A 268 0.26 1.85 17.76
C GLY A 268 -0.47 0.76 17.01
N GLY A 269 0.20 -0.36 16.72
CA GLY A 269 -0.34 -1.48 15.96
C GLY A 269 -0.49 -2.74 16.82
N TRP A 270 -1.65 -3.38 16.70
CA TRP A 270 -1.97 -4.65 17.35
C TRP A 270 -2.49 -5.68 16.34
N GLN A 271 -1.82 -6.81 16.22
CA GLN A 271 -2.28 -7.99 15.49
C GLN A 271 -3.13 -8.84 16.44
N ALA A 272 -4.42 -8.52 16.55
CA ALA A 272 -5.35 -9.20 17.47
C ALA A 272 -5.52 -10.69 17.16
N THR A 273 -5.50 -11.07 15.88
CA THR A 273 -5.48 -12.46 15.41
C THR A 273 -4.66 -12.56 14.12
N SER A 274 -4.44 -13.76 13.59
CA SER A 274 -3.82 -13.92 12.25
C SER A 274 -4.65 -13.34 11.08
N ALA A 275 -5.89 -12.94 11.34
CA ALA A 275 -6.80 -12.33 10.38
C ALA A 275 -7.09 -10.85 10.67
N LEU A 276 -6.96 -10.39 11.92
CA LEU A 276 -7.39 -9.05 12.36
C LEU A 276 -6.22 -8.23 12.87
N SER A 277 -6.03 -7.04 12.30
CA SER A 277 -5.11 -6.01 12.77
C SER A 277 -5.84 -4.72 13.10
N ILE A 278 -5.40 -4.04 14.15
CA ILE A 278 -5.91 -2.74 14.59
C ILE A 278 -4.73 -1.77 14.69
N ASN A 279 -4.86 -0.59 14.11
CA ASN A 279 -3.87 0.48 14.23
C ASN A 279 -4.53 1.75 14.75
N LEU A 280 -3.94 2.37 15.74
CA LEU A 280 -4.31 3.69 16.25
C LEU A 280 -3.23 4.69 15.87
N TYR A 281 -3.63 5.86 15.38
CA TYR A 281 -2.75 6.94 14.99
C TYR A 281 -3.03 8.19 15.82
N ALA A 282 -1.96 8.86 16.22
CA ALA A 282 -1.98 10.24 16.68
C ALA A 282 -0.99 11.00 15.80
N GLY A 283 -1.45 12.04 15.11
CA GLY A 283 -0.64 12.74 14.15
C GLY A 283 -1.00 14.21 14.03
N TYR A 284 -0.34 14.85 13.08
CA TYR A 284 -0.42 16.28 12.88
C TYR A 284 -0.19 16.60 11.40
N TYR A 285 -1.11 17.37 10.83
CA TYR A 285 -0.98 17.98 9.51
C TYR A 285 -0.33 19.34 9.64
N PHE A 286 0.63 19.64 8.76
CA PHE A 286 1.38 20.89 8.78
C PHE A 286 1.84 21.26 7.38
N ASP A 287 2.23 22.52 7.19
CA ASP A 287 2.59 23.05 5.86
C ASP A 287 1.46 22.72 4.87
N SER A 288 0.23 23.00 5.31
CA SER A 288 -1.01 22.64 4.66
C SER A 288 -1.51 23.82 3.84
N GLU A 289 -1.80 23.57 2.57
CA GLU A 289 -2.31 24.54 1.61
C GLU A 289 -3.56 23.98 0.94
N VAL A 290 -4.52 24.84 0.66
CA VAL A 290 -5.69 24.55 -0.17
C VAL A 290 -5.79 25.54 -1.32
N GLU A 291 -5.92 25.04 -2.54
CA GLU A 291 -5.99 25.81 -3.77
C GLU A 291 -7.25 25.43 -4.55
N VAL A 292 -7.85 26.42 -5.21
CA VAL A 292 -8.91 26.19 -6.21
C VAL A 292 -8.36 26.55 -7.58
N THR A 293 -8.80 25.85 -8.63
CA THR A 293 -8.40 26.10 -10.03
C THR A 293 -8.27 27.59 -10.35
N ASN A 294 -7.08 28.01 -10.81
CA ASN A 294 -6.71 29.39 -11.16
C ASN A 294 -6.80 30.42 -10.02
N GLN A 295 -6.74 29.98 -8.75
CA GLN A 295 -6.76 30.83 -7.57
C GLN A 295 -5.44 30.72 -6.78
N THR A 296 -5.18 31.69 -5.91
CA THR A 296 -4.02 31.62 -5.01
C THR A 296 -4.26 30.57 -3.92
N ALA A 297 -3.25 29.74 -3.65
CA ALA A 297 -3.28 28.81 -2.52
C ALA A 297 -3.45 29.53 -1.18
N LEU A 298 -4.28 28.97 -0.31
CA LEU A 298 -4.56 29.47 1.03
C LEU A 298 -3.95 28.53 2.06
N GLU A 299 -3.27 29.11 3.04
CA GLU A 299 -2.69 28.36 4.15
C GLU A 299 -3.80 27.81 5.07
N ILE A 300 -3.60 26.60 5.56
CA ILE A 300 -4.40 25.99 6.62
C ILE A 300 -3.51 25.88 7.86
N ASP A 301 -4.01 26.42 8.97
CA ASP A 301 -3.63 26.10 10.35
C ASP A 301 -3.20 24.63 10.49
N ASN A 302 -2.05 24.39 11.10
CA ASN A 302 -1.69 23.04 11.41
C ASN A 302 -2.77 22.33 12.25
N GLN A 303 -3.06 21.07 11.93
CA GLN A 303 -4.16 20.32 12.56
C GLN A 303 -3.66 19.08 13.28
N GLY A 304 -3.94 18.98 14.58
CA GLY A 304 -3.86 17.70 15.28
C GLY A 304 -4.89 16.73 14.73
N ALA A 305 -4.56 15.44 14.67
CA ALA A 305 -5.46 14.44 14.14
C ALA A 305 -5.28 13.06 14.79
N VAL A 306 -6.35 12.29 14.77
CA VAL A 306 -6.38 10.91 15.26
C VAL A 306 -6.98 10.01 14.20
N ALA A 307 -6.55 8.75 14.17
CA ALA A 307 -7.19 7.76 13.31
C ALA A 307 -7.22 6.37 13.91
N LEU A 308 -8.26 5.62 13.54
CA LEU A 308 -8.39 4.19 13.79
C LEU A 308 -8.42 3.48 12.44
N ASP A 309 -7.57 2.48 12.25
CA ASP A 309 -7.59 1.56 11.11
C ASP A 309 -7.80 0.14 11.59
N ILE A 310 -8.73 -0.56 10.94
CA ILE A 310 -9.03 -1.97 11.19
C ILE A 310 -8.85 -2.73 9.88
N GLY A 311 -7.96 -3.71 9.89
CA GLY A 311 -7.62 -4.55 8.74
C GLY A 311 -8.01 -6.00 8.96
N PHE A 312 -8.64 -6.60 7.96
CA PHE A 312 -9.00 -8.01 7.90
C PHE A 312 -8.24 -8.70 6.76
N LYS A 313 -7.81 -9.94 7.01
CA LYS A 313 -7.18 -10.84 6.02
C LYS A 313 -7.88 -12.19 6.06
N PHE A 314 -8.32 -12.68 4.91
CA PHE A 314 -8.96 -13.98 4.74
C PHE A 314 -8.76 -14.53 3.34
#